data_AF-A0A2H1EE73-F1
#
_entry.id   AF-A0A2H1EE73-F1
#
_cell.length_a   1.000
_cell.length_b   1.000
_cell.length_c   1.000
_cell.angle_alpha   90.00
_cell.angle_beta   90.00
_cell.angle_gamma   90.00
#
_symmetry.space_group_name_H-M   'P 1'
#
loop_
_entity.id
_entity.type
_entity.pdbx_description
1 polymer ?
#
loop_
_entity_poly.entity_id
_entity_poly.type
_entity_poly.pdbx_seq_one_letter_code
_entity_poly.pdbx_strand_id
1 'polypeptide(L)'
;MDNKPFVIEIDKKTRTRKDALIKNLDISARKFFVALLVLVLTASLFPLDTTAFASFSSGQLASHVLGQSSFTTNVNIVTAHGQQLPNNLAFDSSGNLWVTDTSNNRILKYPSSSLSTNGASATVELGQPSGTAFTSGTANNGGISASSLDSPQGIAFSSGNLWVADNTNNRVLMYPSSSLSTNGASATVELGQPSGTAFTSNTSNNGGVFVNSLYAPNGLAFDSSGNLWVADAGNNRILKYPSSSLSTNGASATVELGQPSGTAFTSGTANNGGISASSLDSPSCLAFDSSGNLWVADADNNRILKYPSSSLSTNGASATVELGQPSGTAFTSNTGNNGGLSASTLSFPNCLAFDSSGNLWVTDTANRRVLMYPSSSLSTNGASATVELGQPSGTAFTSNTANNGGLSASSLSYPEGIAFSSGNLWVADGGNNRVLMYPSSSLSTNGASATVELGQPSGTAFTSGTANNGGISASSLDFPQGIVFDSSSNIWVADGGNHRVVEYLAPFVNGESASLVLGQSDFTTHTASVSQSGLHLVVPSFVGLAFDSSGNFWIADEGNSRVLQYLLSISPTVPEFPAGGMMLLLGVSAIGYLAVRYRIIRPSNLRIKI
;
A
#
# COMPACT_ATOMS: atom_id res chain seq x y z
N MET A 1 -40.53 -4.36 -105.13
CA MET A 1 -39.69 -3.64 -106.10
C MET A 1 -40.33 -2.27 -106.21
N ASP A 2 -39.78 -1.16 -105.69
CA ASP A 2 -38.38 -0.79 -105.73
C ASP A 2 -38.00 0.30 -104.73
N ASN A 3 -36.71 0.22 -104.36
CA ASN A 3 -35.96 1.13 -103.51
C ASN A 3 -36.06 2.60 -103.92
N LYS A 4 -36.36 3.47 -102.96
CA LYS A 4 -35.85 4.85 -102.90
C LYS A 4 -35.25 5.13 -101.52
N PRO A 5 -34.16 5.91 -101.43
CA PRO A 5 -33.30 5.99 -100.25
C PRO A 5 -33.85 6.97 -99.21
N PHE A 6 -33.70 6.64 -97.92
CA PHE A 6 -33.89 7.57 -96.81
C PHE A 6 -32.55 7.83 -96.13
N VAL A 7 -32.19 9.11 -96.07
CA VAL A 7 -31.01 9.64 -95.38
C VAL A 7 -31.28 9.62 -93.87
N ILE A 8 -30.36 9.09 -93.07
CA ILE A 8 -30.36 9.27 -91.61
C ILE A 8 -29.32 10.33 -91.24
N GLU A 9 -29.82 11.49 -90.83
CA GLU A 9 -29.08 12.60 -90.28
C GLU A 9 -28.66 12.24 -88.83
N ILE A 10 -27.36 12.12 -88.58
CA ILE A 10 -26.84 11.83 -87.23
C ILE A 10 -26.79 13.13 -86.43
N ASP A 11 -27.74 13.30 -85.51
CA ASP A 11 -27.86 14.45 -84.61
C ASP A 11 -26.58 14.66 -83.77
N LYS A 12 -25.96 15.84 -83.94
CA LYS A 12 -24.79 16.34 -83.19
C LYS A 12 -25.01 16.36 -81.66
N LYS A 13 -26.24 16.27 -81.14
CA LYS A 13 -26.54 16.22 -79.69
C LYS A 13 -26.04 14.96 -78.97
N THR A 14 -25.86 13.84 -79.66
CA THR A 14 -25.45 12.57 -79.01
C THR A 14 -23.96 12.50 -78.67
N ARG A 15 -23.10 13.22 -79.41
CA ARG A 15 -21.67 13.34 -79.09
C ARG A 15 -21.42 14.24 -77.87
N THR A 16 -22.11 15.38 -77.78
CA THR A 16 -21.98 16.33 -76.66
C THR A 16 -22.46 15.76 -75.33
N ARG A 17 -23.49 14.90 -75.32
CA ARG A 17 -23.93 14.21 -74.08
C ARG A 17 -22.93 13.16 -73.60
N LYS A 18 -22.27 12.44 -74.50
CA LYS A 18 -21.27 11.41 -74.14
C LYS A 18 -20.00 12.05 -73.60
N ASP A 19 -19.54 13.15 -74.21
CA ASP A 19 -18.37 13.90 -73.76
C ASP A 19 -18.64 14.65 -72.43
N ALA A 20 -19.87 15.13 -72.20
CA ALA A 20 -20.28 15.70 -70.92
C ALA A 20 -20.41 14.64 -69.81
N LEU A 21 -20.90 13.43 -70.13
CA LEU A 21 -20.95 12.31 -69.18
C LEU A 21 -19.54 11.87 -68.77
N ILE A 22 -18.62 11.76 -69.74
CA ILE A 22 -17.22 11.36 -69.50
C ILE A 22 -16.48 12.44 -68.69
N LYS A 23 -16.69 13.74 -68.99
CA LYS A 23 -16.15 14.83 -68.17
C LYS A 23 -16.71 14.84 -66.75
N ASN A 24 -18.00 14.60 -66.57
CA ASN A 24 -18.62 14.56 -65.24
C ASN A 24 -18.17 13.34 -64.42
N LEU A 25 -17.96 12.18 -65.05
CA LEU A 25 -17.33 11.03 -64.39
C LEU A 25 -15.88 11.31 -63.98
N ASP A 26 -15.08 11.96 -64.83
CA ASP A 26 -13.68 12.32 -64.51
C ASP A 26 -13.62 13.36 -63.38
N ILE A 27 -14.52 14.34 -63.36
CA ILE A 27 -14.62 15.32 -62.26
C ILE A 27 -15.07 14.65 -60.96
N SER A 28 -16.05 13.74 -61.00
CA SER A 28 -16.52 13.03 -59.82
C SER A 28 -15.47 12.05 -59.29
N ALA A 29 -14.72 11.36 -60.17
CA ALA A 29 -13.62 10.49 -59.79
C ALA A 29 -12.44 11.28 -59.20
N ARG A 30 -12.11 12.45 -59.74
CA ARG A 30 -11.09 13.34 -59.17
C ARG A 30 -11.53 13.93 -57.84
N LYS A 31 -12.80 14.32 -57.68
CA LYS A 31 -13.35 14.76 -56.38
C LYS A 31 -13.32 13.64 -55.35
N PHE A 32 -13.62 12.41 -55.75
CA PHE A 32 -13.51 11.23 -54.88
C PHE A 32 -12.06 10.94 -54.51
N PHE A 33 -11.12 11.04 -55.46
CA PHE A 33 -9.68 10.88 -55.20
C PHE A 33 -9.12 11.98 -54.31
N VAL A 34 -9.54 13.24 -54.50
CA VAL A 34 -9.11 14.36 -53.65
C VAL A 34 -9.74 14.24 -52.26
N ALA A 35 -11.00 13.84 -52.14
CA ALA A 35 -11.63 13.57 -50.85
C ALA A 35 -10.95 12.41 -50.11
N LEU A 36 -10.57 11.34 -50.82
CA LEU A 36 -9.82 10.21 -50.25
C LEU A 36 -8.40 10.62 -49.86
N LEU A 37 -7.72 11.41 -50.69
CA LEU A 37 -6.38 11.93 -50.39
C LEU A 37 -6.41 12.88 -49.19
N VAL A 38 -7.42 13.75 -49.10
CA VAL A 38 -7.64 14.63 -47.95
C VAL A 38 -7.97 13.80 -46.72
N LEU A 39 -8.80 12.75 -46.80
CA LEU A 39 -9.10 11.86 -45.67
C LEU A 39 -7.84 11.14 -45.17
N VAL A 40 -7.00 10.62 -46.08
CA VAL A 40 -5.73 9.97 -45.76
C VAL A 40 -4.72 10.95 -45.17
N LEU A 41 -4.63 12.17 -45.73
CA LEU A 41 -3.78 13.24 -45.20
C LEU A 41 -4.26 13.75 -43.83
N THR A 42 -5.57 13.85 -43.60
CA THR A 42 -6.14 14.24 -42.29
C THR A 42 -6.02 13.13 -41.25
N ALA A 43 -6.08 11.86 -41.65
CA ALA A 43 -5.81 10.73 -40.76
C ALA A 43 -4.33 10.67 -40.35
N SER A 44 -3.41 11.11 -41.21
CA SER A 44 -1.98 11.26 -40.88
C SER A 44 -1.60 12.54 -40.13
N LEU A 45 -2.56 13.44 -39.85
CA LEU A 45 -2.36 14.68 -39.10
C LEU A 45 -2.78 14.58 -37.63
N PHE A 46 -3.34 13.45 -37.19
CA PHE A 46 -3.43 13.13 -35.78
C PHE A 46 -2.13 12.44 -35.38
N PRO A 47 -1.32 12.98 -34.45
CA PRO A 47 -0.30 12.16 -33.83
C PRO A 47 -1.03 10.97 -33.20
N LEU A 48 -0.77 9.76 -33.70
CA LEU A 48 -1.03 8.56 -32.95
C LEU A 48 -0.19 8.72 -31.68
N ASP A 49 -0.85 8.95 -30.55
CA ASP A 49 -0.19 8.91 -29.26
C ASP A 49 0.17 7.44 -29.00
N THR A 50 1.34 7.04 -29.51
CA THR A 50 1.89 5.69 -29.33
C THR A 50 2.69 5.61 -28.02
N THR A 51 2.39 6.44 -27.03
CA THR A 51 2.95 6.26 -25.70
C THR A 51 2.34 4.99 -25.12
N ALA A 52 3.08 3.89 -25.22
CA ALA A 52 2.70 2.65 -24.56
C ALA A 52 2.86 2.88 -23.05
N PHE A 53 1.74 3.02 -22.35
CA PHE A 53 1.73 3.13 -20.90
C PHE A 53 1.96 1.73 -20.31
N ALA A 54 2.91 1.63 -19.38
CA ALA A 54 3.11 0.39 -18.63
C ALA A 54 2.03 0.30 -17.55
N SER A 55 1.31 -0.82 -17.48
CA SER A 55 0.23 -1.07 -16.53
C SER A 55 0.23 -2.52 -16.07
N PHE A 56 -0.43 -2.78 -14.95
CA PHE A 56 -0.76 -4.15 -14.54
C PHE A 56 -1.97 -4.67 -15.34
N SER A 57 -2.19 -5.99 -15.31
CA SER A 57 -3.37 -6.64 -15.89
C SER A 57 -4.13 -7.45 -14.83
N SER A 58 -5.45 -7.57 -14.98
CA SER A 58 -6.25 -8.42 -14.09
C SER A 58 -5.87 -9.89 -14.24
N GLY A 59 -5.77 -10.60 -13.11
CA GLY A 59 -5.25 -11.96 -13.07
C GLY A 59 -3.79 -12.09 -13.48
N GLN A 60 -3.06 -10.96 -13.53
CA GLN A 60 -1.65 -10.98 -13.90
C GLN A 60 -0.91 -11.94 -13.00
N LEU A 61 -0.18 -12.84 -13.65
CA LEU A 61 0.71 -13.75 -12.97
C LEU A 61 1.82 -12.95 -12.28
N ALA A 62 2.14 -13.32 -11.04
CA ALA A 62 3.32 -12.80 -10.38
C ALA A 62 4.52 -13.00 -11.32
N SER A 63 5.23 -11.90 -11.58
CA SER A 63 6.35 -11.89 -12.51
C SER A 63 7.54 -12.62 -11.89
N HIS A 64 7.76 -12.38 -10.59
CA HIS A 64 8.80 -13.02 -9.82
C HIS A 64 8.31 -13.49 -8.46
N VAL A 65 8.87 -14.60 -7.98
CA VAL A 65 8.71 -15.10 -6.61
C VAL A 65 10.05 -15.08 -5.89
N LEU A 66 10.03 -14.58 -4.65
CA LEU A 66 11.13 -14.64 -3.69
C LEU A 66 10.71 -15.48 -2.48
N GLY A 67 11.67 -16.10 -1.82
CA GLY A 67 11.38 -16.94 -0.64
C GLY A 67 10.79 -18.31 -0.98
N GLN A 68 10.63 -18.66 -2.26
CA GLN A 68 10.31 -20.00 -2.74
C GLN A 68 11.05 -20.27 -4.07
N SER A 69 11.34 -21.54 -4.38
CA SER A 69 12.01 -21.93 -5.64
C SER A 69 11.12 -21.79 -6.87
N SER A 70 9.81 -21.81 -6.65
CA SER A 70 8.80 -21.66 -7.69
C SER A 70 7.52 -21.10 -7.07
N PHE A 71 6.56 -20.77 -7.92
CA PHE A 71 5.27 -20.32 -7.46
C PHE A 71 4.38 -21.43 -6.88
N THR A 72 4.76 -22.70 -6.98
CA THR A 72 3.93 -23.85 -6.57
C THR A 72 4.46 -24.54 -5.31
N THR A 73 5.32 -23.87 -4.55
CA THR A 73 5.83 -24.35 -3.27
C THR A 73 5.56 -23.32 -2.18
N ASN A 74 5.22 -23.78 -0.98
CA ASN A 74 5.06 -22.99 0.23
C ASN A 74 5.75 -23.67 1.42
N VAL A 75 6.78 -24.47 1.11
CA VAL A 75 7.51 -25.23 2.13
C VAL A 75 8.37 -24.24 2.89
N ASN A 76 8.41 -24.37 4.21
CA ASN A 76 9.45 -23.67 4.95
C ASN A 76 10.82 -24.19 4.49
N ILE A 77 11.58 -23.31 3.83
CA ILE A 77 12.93 -23.58 3.37
C ILE A 77 13.85 -22.57 4.06
N VAL A 78 14.85 -23.06 4.76
CA VAL A 78 15.81 -22.22 5.50
C VAL A 78 16.99 -21.78 4.64
N THR A 79 17.05 -22.15 3.37
CA THR A 79 18.09 -21.68 2.43
C THR A 79 17.86 -20.24 1.99
N ALA A 80 18.80 -19.67 1.22
CA ALA A 80 18.70 -18.33 0.63
C ALA A 80 17.48 -18.14 -0.28
N HIS A 81 16.90 -19.24 -0.74
CA HIS A 81 15.74 -19.25 -1.62
C HIS A 81 14.41 -19.36 -0.88
N GLY A 82 14.42 -19.49 0.45
CA GLY A 82 13.27 -19.86 1.24
C GLY A 82 12.84 -18.81 2.27
N GLN A 83 11.59 -18.84 2.71
CA GLN A 83 11.03 -18.01 3.78
C GLN A 83 9.95 -18.79 4.58
N GLN A 84 9.45 -18.22 5.68
CA GLN A 84 8.29 -18.65 6.45
C GLN A 84 7.58 -17.49 7.17
N LEU A 85 6.31 -17.25 6.80
CA LEU A 85 5.48 -16.15 7.33
C LEU A 85 6.16 -14.78 7.25
N PRO A 86 6.58 -14.32 6.04
CA PRO A 86 7.13 -12.98 5.89
C PRO A 86 6.04 -11.92 6.14
N ASN A 87 6.26 -10.98 7.06
CA ASN A 87 5.21 -10.01 7.44
C ASN A 87 5.46 -8.58 6.93
N ASN A 88 6.69 -8.07 7.05
CA ASN A 88 7.03 -6.68 6.73
C ASN A 88 8.04 -6.58 5.58
N LEU A 89 7.90 -5.53 4.75
CA LEU A 89 8.72 -5.25 3.57
C LEU A 89 9.24 -3.81 3.64
N ALA A 90 10.53 -3.63 3.37
CA ALA A 90 11.13 -2.30 3.23
C ALA A 90 12.15 -2.26 2.10
N PHE A 91 12.21 -1.12 1.39
CA PHE A 91 13.27 -0.83 0.44
C PHE A 91 14.33 0.07 1.06
N ASP A 92 15.60 -0.25 0.86
CA ASP A 92 16.68 0.69 1.14
C ASP A 92 16.82 1.73 0.02
N SER A 93 17.64 2.75 0.24
CA SER A 93 17.87 3.82 -0.75
C SER A 93 18.54 3.37 -2.04
N SER A 94 19.11 2.17 -2.07
CA SER A 94 19.67 1.54 -3.28
C SER A 94 18.65 0.65 -4.00
N GLY A 95 17.41 0.57 -3.49
CA GLY A 95 16.33 -0.23 -4.05
C GLY A 95 16.43 -1.72 -3.73
N ASN A 96 17.26 -2.15 -2.77
CA ASN A 96 17.25 -3.55 -2.34
C ASN A 96 16.04 -3.79 -1.44
N LEU A 97 15.42 -4.96 -1.58
CA LEU A 97 14.29 -5.36 -0.76
C LEU A 97 14.77 -6.07 0.51
N TRP A 98 14.22 -5.65 1.64
CA TRP A 98 14.41 -6.24 2.97
C TRP A 98 13.10 -6.83 3.44
N VAL A 99 13.16 -8.09 3.88
CA VAL A 99 11.99 -8.86 4.29
C VAL A 99 12.22 -9.41 5.69
N THR A 100 11.26 -9.18 6.58
CA THR A 100 11.21 -9.85 7.88
C THR A 100 10.65 -11.25 7.70
N ASP A 101 11.50 -12.29 7.82
CA ASP A 101 11.13 -13.70 7.73
C ASP A 101 10.87 -14.23 9.16
N THR A 102 9.70 -13.85 9.69
CA THR A 102 9.41 -13.86 11.13
C THR A 102 9.54 -15.25 11.76
N SER A 103 8.97 -16.29 11.14
CA SER A 103 8.99 -17.64 11.75
C SER A 103 10.31 -18.38 11.59
N ASN A 104 11.15 -17.97 10.64
CA ASN A 104 12.53 -18.44 10.52
C ASN A 104 13.53 -17.56 11.25
N ASN A 105 13.06 -16.57 12.01
CA ASN A 105 13.89 -15.79 12.92
C ASN A 105 15.07 -15.11 12.20
N ARG A 106 14.79 -14.43 11.08
CA ARG A 106 15.82 -13.79 10.27
C ARG A 106 15.28 -12.60 9.46
N ILE A 107 16.20 -11.76 8.98
CA ILE A 107 15.93 -10.74 7.97
C ILE A 107 16.66 -11.12 6.69
N LEU A 108 15.99 -11.03 5.55
CA LEU A 108 16.54 -11.36 4.24
C LEU A 108 16.66 -10.12 3.37
N LYS A 109 17.82 -9.96 2.71
CA LYS A 109 18.06 -8.94 1.68
C LYS A 109 18.09 -9.56 0.30
N TYR A 110 17.29 -9.00 -0.59
CA TYR A 110 17.31 -9.29 -2.02
C TYR A 110 17.87 -8.08 -2.78
N PRO A 111 19.02 -8.21 -3.44
CA PRO A 111 19.59 -7.14 -4.25
C PRO A 111 18.63 -6.68 -5.34
N SER A 112 18.59 -5.37 -5.59
CA SER A 112 17.80 -4.79 -6.69
C SER A 112 18.07 -5.47 -8.04
N SER A 113 19.33 -5.86 -8.29
CA SER A 113 19.74 -6.56 -9.51
C SER A 113 19.20 -7.98 -9.68
N SER A 114 18.72 -8.62 -8.60
CA SER A 114 18.17 -9.99 -8.64
C SER A 114 16.66 -10.04 -8.46
N LEU A 115 16.00 -8.91 -8.20
CA LEU A 115 14.55 -8.85 -7.99
C LEU A 115 13.75 -9.33 -9.22
N SER A 116 14.35 -9.29 -10.41
CA SER A 116 13.79 -9.79 -11.66
C SER A 116 14.11 -11.27 -11.96
N THR A 117 14.44 -12.07 -10.95
CA THR A 117 14.75 -13.50 -11.12
C THR A 117 13.88 -14.35 -10.19
N ASN A 118 13.20 -15.35 -10.75
CA ASN A 118 12.40 -16.31 -9.98
C ASN A 118 13.26 -17.12 -9.03
N GLY A 119 12.81 -17.23 -7.79
CA GLY A 119 13.53 -17.90 -6.72
C GLY A 119 14.90 -17.28 -6.47
N ALA A 120 15.07 -15.97 -6.74
CA ALA A 120 16.33 -15.31 -6.46
C ALA A 120 16.75 -15.56 -5.02
N SER A 121 18.03 -15.85 -4.83
CA SER A 121 18.61 -15.99 -3.50
C SER A 121 18.64 -14.62 -2.83
N ALA A 122 18.25 -14.58 -1.56
CA ALA A 122 18.74 -13.54 -0.69
C ALA A 122 20.28 -13.60 -0.69
N THR A 123 20.94 -12.45 -0.80
CA THR A 123 22.41 -12.41 -0.73
C THR A 123 22.91 -12.17 0.68
N VAL A 124 22.04 -11.64 1.53
CA VAL A 124 22.32 -11.42 2.95
C VAL A 124 21.16 -11.96 3.76
N GLU A 125 21.51 -12.78 4.72
CA GLU A 125 20.69 -13.13 5.87
C GLU A 125 21.29 -12.50 7.12
N LEU A 126 20.44 -11.87 7.91
CA LEU A 126 20.75 -11.36 9.23
C LEU A 126 19.94 -12.13 10.27
N GLY A 127 20.52 -12.33 11.45
CA GLY A 127 19.87 -13.09 12.52
C GLY A 127 20.10 -14.60 12.47
N GLN A 128 20.94 -15.07 11.55
CA GLN A 128 21.58 -16.38 11.62
C GLN A 128 23.10 -16.20 11.51
N PRO A 129 23.92 -16.87 12.35
CA PRO A 129 25.38 -16.77 12.28
C PRO A 129 25.94 -17.18 10.90
N SER A 130 27.05 -16.59 10.47
CA SER A 130 27.64 -16.84 9.14
C SER A 130 27.92 -18.33 8.83
N GLY A 131 28.25 -19.13 9.84
CA GLY A 131 28.48 -20.58 9.70
C GLY A 131 27.20 -21.41 9.53
N THR A 132 26.04 -20.83 9.83
CA THR A 132 24.72 -21.46 9.66
C THR A 132 23.80 -20.65 8.76
N ALA A 133 24.32 -19.60 8.14
CA ALA A 133 23.54 -18.76 7.26
C ALA A 133 22.99 -19.63 6.11
N PHE A 134 21.68 -19.50 5.85
CA PHE A 134 20.92 -20.25 4.89
C PHE A 134 20.83 -21.76 5.18
N THR A 135 20.99 -22.16 6.44
CA THR A 135 20.90 -23.57 6.85
C THR A 135 20.01 -23.81 8.07
N SER A 136 19.55 -22.75 8.73
CA SER A 136 18.73 -22.82 9.94
C SER A 136 17.72 -21.68 9.98
N GLY A 137 16.50 -21.98 10.43
CA GLY A 137 15.49 -20.98 10.85
C GLY A 137 15.23 -21.06 12.36
N THR A 138 16.07 -21.79 13.08
CA THR A 138 15.92 -21.99 14.52
C THR A 138 16.18 -20.67 15.24
N ALA A 139 15.23 -20.26 16.07
CA ALA A 139 15.39 -19.13 16.98
C ALA A 139 16.71 -19.24 17.73
N ASN A 140 17.52 -18.18 17.64
CA ASN A 140 18.84 -18.08 18.25
C ASN A 140 19.88 -19.16 17.89
N ASN A 141 19.57 -20.13 17.04
CA ASN A 141 20.50 -21.14 16.54
C ASN A 141 21.46 -21.75 17.60
N GLY A 142 20.93 -22.10 18.78
CA GLY A 142 21.69 -22.72 19.87
C GLY A 142 22.38 -21.76 20.84
N GLY A 143 22.27 -20.44 20.64
CA GLY A 143 22.74 -19.46 21.62
C GLY A 143 22.56 -18.01 21.15
N ILE A 144 22.27 -17.12 22.10
CA ILE A 144 22.13 -15.69 21.81
C ILE A 144 23.49 -15.16 21.31
N SER A 145 23.47 -14.43 20.20
CA SER A 145 24.63 -13.75 19.63
C SER A 145 24.22 -12.49 18.87
N ALA A 146 25.22 -11.76 18.36
CA ALA A 146 25.02 -10.56 17.55
C ALA A 146 24.44 -10.88 16.16
N SER A 147 24.52 -12.13 15.77
CA SER A 147 24.03 -12.66 14.50
C SER A 147 22.85 -13.59 14.72
N SER A 148 22.12 -13.49 15.83
CA SER A 148 20.94 -14.32 16.11
C SER A 148 19.68 -13.46 16.24
N LEU A 149 18.52 -13.98 15.87
CA LEU A 149 17.21 -13.32 16.08
C LEU A 149 16.19 -14.35 16.61
N ASP A 150 15.05 -13.86 17.11
CA ASP A 150 13.87 -14.61 17.54
C ASP A 150 12.59 -13.77 17.34
N SER A 151 11.76 -14.19 16.39
CA SER A 151 10.53 -13.53 15.96
C SER A 151 10.71 -12.03 15.67
N PRO A 152 11.58 -11.63 14.73
CA PRO A 152 11.73 -10.23 14.39
C PRO A 152 10.42 -9.65 13.83
N GLN A 153 10.13 -8.39 14.14
CA GLN A 153 8.90 -7.70 13.75
C GLN A 153 9.21 -6.45 12.92
N GLY A 154 9.19 -5.27 13.55
CA GLY A 154 9.44 -3.99 12.89
C GLY A 154 10.88 -3.84 12.42
N ILE A 155 11.03 -3.31 11.20
CA ILE A 155 12.31 -2.87 10.64
C ILE A 155 12.26 -1.39 10.27
N ALA A 156 13.36 -0.68 10.49
CA ALA A 156 13.48 0.73 10.14
C ALA A 156 14.89 1.07 9.65
N PHE A 157 14.97 1.98 8.68
CA PHE A 157 16.25 2.54 8.23
C PHE A 157 16.48 3.93 8.82
N SER A 158 17.71 4.18 9.28
CA SER A 158 18.16 5.52 9.66
C SER A 158 19.62 5.70 9.28
N SER A 159 19.92 6.77 8.53
CA SER A 159 21.25 7.04 7.97
C SER A 159 21.86 5.84 7.23
N GLY A 160 21.02 5.03 6.59
CA GLY A 160 21.41 3.80 5.87
C GLY A 160 21.65 2.57 6.75
N ASN A 161 21.63 2.68 8.08
CA ASN A 161 21.71 1.53 8.99
C ASN A 161 20.33 0.89 9.16
N LEU A 162 20.29 -0.43 9.27
CA LEU A 162 19.07 -1.19 9.50
C LEU A 162 18.89 -1.45 11.00
N TRP A 163 17.71 -1.15 11.51
CA TRP A 163 17.28 -1.41 12.88
C TRP A 163 16.17 -2.44 12.89
N VAL A 164 16.28 -3.43 13.77
CA VAL A 164 15.36 -4.56 13.85
C VAL A 164 14.87 -4.72 15.28
N ALA A 165 13.55 -4.73 15.46
CA ALA A 165 12.93 -5.15 16.71
C ALA A 165 12.98 -6.68 16.80
N ASP A 166 13.90 -7.20 17.62
CA ASP A 166 14.09 -8.62 17.88
C ASP A 166 13.18 -9.02 19.04
N ASN A 167 11.89 -9.16 18.72
CA ASN A 167 10.79 -9.05 19.68
C ASN A 167 10.90 -10.07 20.82
N THR A 168 11.03 -11.36 20.51
CA THR A 168 11.05 -12.42 21.53
C THR A 168 12.37 -12.44 22.30
N ASN A 169 13.44 -11.92 21.71
CA ASN A 169 14.72 -11.74 22.38
C ASN A 169 14.81 -10.48 23.23
N ASN A 170 13.77 -9.65 23.26
CA ASN A 170 13.70 -8.48 24.15
C ASN A 170 14.86 -7.51 23.90
N ARG A 171 15.15 -7.22 22.62
CA ARG A 171 16.23 -6.32 22.23
C ARG A 171 15.93 -5.63 20.90
N VAL A 172 16.70 -4.59 20.61
CA VAL A 172 16.77 -3.97 19.27
C VAL A 172 18.20 -4.10 18.76
N LEU A 173 18.35 -4.60 17.53
CA LEU A 173 19.65 -4.77 16.89
C LEU A 173 19.84 -3.76 15.76
N MET A 174 21.06 -3.22 15.64
CA MET A 174 21.47 -2.39 14.51
C MET A 174 22.57 -3.06 13.70
N TYR A 175 22.34 -3.09 12.40
CA TYR A 175 23.28 -3.56 11.39
C TYR A 175 23.78 -2.35 10.59
N PRO A 176 25.09 -2.03 10.67
CA PRO A 176 25.66 -0.91 9.95
C PRO A 176 25.49 -1.07 8.45
N SER A 177 25.24 0.04 7.76
CA SER A 177 25.19 0.11 6.29
C SER A 177 26.37 -0.58 5.61
N SER A 178 27.58 -0.46 6.17
CA SER A 178 28.80 -1.11 5.69
C SER A 178 28.78 -2.64 5.78
N SER A 179 27.96 -3.22 6.67
CA SER A 179 27.81 -4.66 6.86
C SER A 179 26.61 -5.26 6.10
N LEU A 180 25.70 -4.42 5.59
CA LEU A 180 24.48 -4.86 4.88
C LEU A 180 24.74 -5.51 3.50
N SER A 181 26.01 -5.75 3.16
CA SER A 181 26.43 -6.55 2.00
C SER A 181 27.09 -7.88 2.39
N THR A 182 27.26 -8.14 3.68
CA THR A 182 27.92 -9.33 4.22
C THR A 182 26.88 -10.31 4.74
N ASN A 183 26.88 -11.54 4.21
CA ASN A 183 25.97 -12.59 4.67
C ASN A 183 26.29 -13.05 6.11
N GLY A 184 25.26 -13.24 6.94
CA GLY A 184 25.42 -13.58 8.35
C GLY A 184 26.10 -12.47 9.15
N ALA A 185 26.01 -11.21 8.69
CA ALA A 185 26.59 -10.08 9.39
C ALA A 185 26.06 -10.01 10.82
N SER A 186 26.96 -9.72 11.73
CA SER A 186 26.60 -9.43 13.11
C SER A 186 26.09 -8.01 13.24
N ALA A 187 25.07 -7.82 14.06
CA ALA A 187 24.73 -6.51 14.58
C ALA A 187 25.95 -5.95 15.33
N THR A 188 26.18 -4.64 15.23
CA THR A 188 27.26 -4.00 15.98
C THR A 188 26.76 -3.27 17.20
N VAL A 189 25.45 -3.03 17.28
CA VAL A 189 24.79 -2.43 18.43
C VAL A 189 23.59 -3.27 18.84
N GLU A 190 23.55 -3.60 20.12
CA GLU A 190 22.40 -4.13 20.83
C GLU A 190 21.88 -3.09 21.82
N LEU A 191 20.58 -2.83 21.77
CA LEU A 191 19.85 -2.03 22.75
C LEU A 191 18.87 -2.93 23.51
N GLY A 192 18.57 -2.57 24.76
CA GLY A 192 17.66 -3.34 25.60
C GLY A 192 18.26 -4.55 26.31
N GLN A 193 19.58 -4.71 26.23
CA GLN A 193 20.35 -5.59 27.09
C GLN A 193 21.57 -4.82 27.62
N PRO A 194 22.00 -5.03 28.89
CA PRO A 194 23.17 -4.36 29.43
C PRO A 194 24.47 -4.66 28.67
N SER A 195 25.40 -3.70 28.65
CA SER A 195 26.67 -3.83 27.90
C SER A 195 27.53 -5.02 28.32
N GLY A 196 27.44 -5.46 29.59
CA GLY A 196 28.15 -6.64 30.10
C GLY A 196 27.56 -7.97 29.64
N THR A 197 26.36 -7.96 29.08
CA THR A 197 25.66 -9.11 28.48
C THR A 197 25.40 -8.90 27.00
N ALA A 198 26.14 -7.97 26.37
CA ALA A 198 25.96 -7.63 24.97
C ALA A 198 25.98 -8.90 24.12
N PHE A 199 24.89 -9.15 23.42
CA PHE A 199 24.67 -10.27 22.54
C PHE A 199 24.62 -11.64 23.20
N THR A 200 24.62 -11.76 24.53
CA THR A 200 24.66 -13.07 25.21
C THR A 200 23.41 -13.37 26.03
N SER A 201 22.45 -12.44 26.09
CA SER A 201 21.22 -12.55 26.86
C SER A 201 20.00 -12.18 26.02
N ASN A 202 18.94 -12.95 26.16
CA ASN A 202 17.59 -12.62 25.72
C ASN A 202 16.62 -12.47 26.91
N THR A 203 17.17 -12.49 28.13
CA THR A 203 16.39 -12.43 29.37
C THR A 203 15.60 -11.13 29.37
N SER A 204 14.27 -11.22 29.39
CA SER A 204 13.43 -10.04 29.55
C SER A 204 13.84 -9.29 30.81
N ASN A 205 14.10 -8.00 30.67
CA ASN A 205 14.58 -7.15 31.74
C ASN A 205 15.90 -7.57 32.44
N ASN A 206 16.58 -8.66 32.08
CA ASN A 206 17.85 -9.08 32.68
C ASN A 206 17.94 -8.93 34.23
N GLY A 207 16.90 -9.36 34.95
CA GLY A 207 16.84 -9.30 36.42
C GLY A 207 16.24 -8.02 37.03
N GLY A 208 15.81 -7.05 36.21
CA GLY A 208 15.06 -5.89 36.68
C GLY A 208 14.79 -4.88 35.57
N VAL A 209 13.72 -4.10 35.65
CA VAL A 209 13.50 -3.05 34.65
C VAL A 209 14.57 -1.99 34.83
N PHE A 210 15.35 -1.69 33.78
CA PHE A 210 16.50 -0.77 33.79
C PHE A 210 16.52 0.12 32.54
N VAL A 211 17.48 1.07 32.50
CA VAL A 211 17.71 2.01 31.39
C VAL A 211 18.10 1.34 30.08
N ASN A 212 18.64 0.13 30.16
CA ASN A 212 19.20 -0.64 29.06
C ASN A 212 18.59 -2.03 29.02
N SER A 213 17.33 -2.15 29.43
CA SER A 213 16.56 -3.38 29.37
C SER A 213 15.32 -3.19 28.48
N LEU A 214 14.83 -4.22 27.82
CA LEU A 214 13.57 -4.22 27.07
C LEU A 214 12.75 -5.49 27.41
N TYR A 215 11.48 -5.49 27.01
CA TYR A 215 10.57 -6.62 27.02
C TYR A 215 9.56 -6.49 25.86
N ALA A 216 9.62 -7.42 24.90
CA ALA A 216 8.77 -7.47 23.71
C ALA A 216 8.68 -6.14 22.92
N PRO A 217 9.82 -5.54 22.49
CA PRO A 217 9.78 -4.32 21.68
C PRO A 217 9.12 -4.58 20.32
N ASN A 218 8.33 -3.63 19.83
CA ASN A 218 7.62 -3.75 18.55
C ASN A 218 7.87 -2.55 17.63
N GLY A 219 7.32 -1.38 17.97
CA GLY A 219 7.40 -0.18 17.16
C GLY A 219 8.74 0.55 17.28
N LEU A 220 9.31 0.93 16.13
CA LEU A 220 10.53 1.73 16.02
C LEU A 220 10.22 3.02 15.26
N ALA A 221 10.62 4.17 15.81
CA ALA A 221 10.51 5.47 15.14
C ALA A 221 11.77 6.31 15.35
N PHE A 222 12.14 7.07 14.33
CA PHE A 222 13.22 8.06 14.45
C PHE A 222 12.63 9.46 14.49
N ASP A 223 13.12 10.29 15.41
CA ASP A 223 12.83 11.73 15.35
C ASP A 223 13.73 12.43 14.31
N SER A 224 13.43 13.70 14.02
CA SER A 224 14.18 14.50 13.04
C SER A 224 15.64 14.76 13.44
N SER A 225 16.00 14.53 14.70
CA SER A 225 17.39 14.59 15.18
C SER A 225 18.11 13.24 15.12
N GLY A 226 17.45 12.22 14.58
CA GLY A 226 17.98 10.87 14.43
C GLY A 226 18.01 10.06 15.72
N ASN A 227 17.34 10.49 16.80
CA ASN A 227 17.21 9.66 17.99
C ASN A 227 16.21 8.53 17.72
N LEU A 228 16.49 7.34 18.24
CA LEU A 228 15.60 6.20 18.14
C LEU A 228 14.62 6.20 19.32
N TRP A 229 13.35 6.00 19.00
CA TRP A 229 12.25 5.80 19.93
C TRP A 229 11.72 4.38 19.77
N VAL A 230 11.62 3.66 20.89
CA VAL A 230 11.21 2.26 20.92
C VAL A 230 9.98 2.12 21.79
N ALA A 231 8.92 1.52 21.25
CA ALA A 231 7.80 1.02 22.04
C ALA A 231 8.24 -0.27 22.74
N ASP A 232 8.55 -0.16 24.03
CA ASP A 232 8.88 -1.27 24.91
C ASP A 232 7.59 -1.85 25.50
N ALA A 233 6.77 -2.43 24.61
CA ALA A 233 5.36 -2.70 24.86
C ALA A 233 5.12 -3.59 26.08
N GLY A 234 5.95 -4.63 26.27
CA GLY A 234 5.83 -5.54 27.43
C GLY A 234 6.15 -4.87 28.77
N ASN A 235 6.88 -3.75 28.76
CA ASN A 235 7.17 -2.95 29.95
C ASN A 235 6.32 -1.69 30.04
N ASN A 236 5.32 -1.51 29.16
CA ASN A 236 4.38 -0.40 29.23
C ASN A 236 5.10 0.97 29.26
N ARG A 237 6.09 1.15 28.39
CA ARG A 237 6.89 2.38 28.33
C ARG A 237 7.42 2.66 26.93
N ILE A 238 7.85 3.89 26.71
CA ILE A 238 8.61 4.30 25.52
C ILE A 238 10.01 4.71 25.95
N LEU A 239 11.02 4.24 25.23
CA LEU A 239 12.42 4.56 25.49
C LEU A 239 13.04 5.37 24.35
N LYS A 240 13.78 6.42 24.70
CA LYS A 240 14.61 7.20 23.77
C LYS A 240 16.08 6.83 23.89
N TYR A 241 16.68 6.52 22.75
CA TYR A 241 18.12 6.33 22.59
C TYR A 241 18.70 7.47 21.75
N PRO A 242 19.57 8.31 22.32
CA PRO A 242 20.18 9.43 21.59
C PRO A 242 20.95 8.96 20.37
N SER A 243 20.89 9.72 19.28
CA SER A 243 21.67 9.45 18.06
C SER A 243 23.17 9.26 18.33
N SER A 244 23.72 10.01 19.30
CA SER A 244 25.11 9.92 19.73
C SER A 244 25.49 8.64 20.48
N SER A 245 24.51 7.88 21.01
CA SER A 245 24.75 6.59 21.68
C SER A 245 24.37 5.38 20.82
N LEU A 246 23.75 5.60 19.64
CA LEU A 246 23.35 4.54 18.71
C LEU A 246 24.53 3.78 18.05
N SER A 247 25.77 4.10 18.42
CA SER A 247 26.99 3.35 18.05
C SER A 247 27.56 2.51 19.21
N THR A 248 26.89 2.46 20.37
CA THR A 248 27.40 1.83 21.61
C THR A 248 26.54 0.65 22.03
N ASN A 249 27.16 -0.50 22.27
CA ASN A 249 26.47 -1.69 22.78
C ASN A 249 25.94 -1.49 24.19
N GLY A 250 24.70 -1.96 24.41
CA GLY A 250 23.98 -1.79 25.66
C GLY A 250 23.83 -0.32 26.06
N ALA A 251 23.78 0.58 25.06
CA ALA A 251 23.54 1.98 25.31
C ALA A 251 22.29 2.15 26.15
N SER A 252 22.40 2.96 27.18
CA SER A 252 21.26 3.32 28.02
C SER A 252 20.32 4.23 27.24
N ALA A 253 19.03 3.97 27.35
CA ALA A 253 18.04 4.98 27.08
C ALA A 253 18.29 6.18 28.01
N THR A 254 18.10 7.39 27.49
CA THR A 254 18.25 8.62 28.28
C THR A 254 16.91 9.20 28.71
N VAL A 255 15.82 8.74 28.09
CA VAL A 255 14.46 9.15 28.43
C VAL A 255 13.58 7.91 28.48
N GLU A 256 12.83 7.80 29.57
CA GLU A 256 11.68 6.91 29.70
C GLU A 256 10.39 7.73 29.78
N LEU A 257 9.41 7.38 28.96
CA LEU A 257 8.04 7.88 29.01
C LEU A 257 7.09 6.74 29.37
N GLY A 258 5.97 7.08 30.02
CA GLY A 258 4.97 6.10 30.44
C GLY A 258 5.26 5.41 31.78
N GLN A 259 6.26 5.89 32.51
CA GLN A 259 6.49 5.56 33.92
C GLN A 259 6.75 6.85 34.72
N PRO A 260 6.30 6.97 35.99
CA PRO A 260 6.58 8.14 36.82
C PRO A 260 8.09 8.38 37.03
N SER A 261 8.50 9.64 37.13
CA SER A 261 9.92 10.02 37.25
C SER A 261 10.62 9.41 38.47
N GLY A 262 9.91 9.23 39.59
CA GLY A 262 10.44 8.59 40.80
C GLY A 262 10.70 7.08 40.66
N THR A 263 10.14 6.46 39.62
CA THR A 263 10.35 5.05 39.27
C THR A 263 11.01 4.89 37.91
N ALA A 264 11.62 5.96 37.39
CA ALA A 264 12.24 5.95 36.08
C ALA A 264 13.22 4.78 35.97
N PHE A 265 13.02 3.92 34.97
CA PHE A 265 13.82 2.75 34.69
C PHE A 265 13.90 1.75 35.85
N THR A 266 12.84 1.61 36.63
CA THR A 266 12.78 0.63 37.74
C THR A 266 11.48 -0.16 37.78
N SER A 267 10.51 0.17 36.93
CA SER A 267 9.22 -0.51 36.83
C SER A 267 8.77 -0.62 35.38
N GLY A 268 8.22 -1.76 35.02
CA GLY A 268 7.51 -2.01 33.75
C GLY A 268 6.02 -2.29 33.99
N THR A 269 5.56 -2.03 35.21
CA THR A 269 4.15 -2.21 35.59
C THR A 269 3.31 -1.24 34.80
N ALA A 270 2.30 -1.76 34.08
CA ALA A 270 1.27 -0.94 33.47
C ALA A 270 0.67 -0.01 34.54
N ASN A 271 0.53 1.27 34.22
CA ASN A 271 -0.10 2.23 35.13
C ASN A 271 0.52 2.29 36.53
N ASN A 272 1.85 2.25 36.60
CA ASN A 272 2.59 2.28 37.86
C ASN A 272 2.27 3.54 38.70
N GLY A 273 1.86 3.33 39.95
CA GLY A 273 1.38 4.40 40.83
C GLY A 273 -0.04 4.88 40.52
N GLY A 274 -0.77 4.17 39.65
CA GLY A 274 -2.10 4.52 39.16
C GLY A 274 -2.07 5.10 37.76
N ILE A 275 -3.26 5.26 37.16
CA ILE A 275 -3.40 5.99 35.89
C ILE A 275 -2.91 7.42 36.12
N SER A 276 -2.00 7.90 35.27
CA SER A 276 -1.46 9.26 35.32
C SER A 276 -1.02 9.73 33.92
N ALA A 277 -0.53 10.97 33.84
CA ALA A 277 0.05 11.54 32.62
C ALA A 277 1.41 10.95 32.29
N SER A 278 2.02 10.28 33.27
CA SER A 278 3.31 9.60 33.16
C SER A 278 3.13 8.09 33.20
N SER A 279 1.97 7.55 32.82
CA SER A 279 1.76 6.11 32.76
C SER A 279 1.32 5.64 31.38
N LEU A 280 1.61 4.39 31.02
CA LEU A 280 1.15 3.72 29.80
C LEU A 280 0.71 2.27 30.12
N ASP A 281 0.04 1.65 29.16
CA ASP A 281 -0.37 0.24 29.11
C ASP A 281 -0.42 -0.23 27.64
N SER A 282 0.44 -1.18 27.28
CA SER A 282 0.60 -1.73 25.92
C SER A 282 0.63 -0.69 24.78
N PRO A 283 1.63 0.22 24.73
CA PRO A 283 1.72 1.20 23.64
C PRO A 283 1.95 0.51 22.28
N SER A 284 1.12 0.83 21.27
CA SER A 284 1.11 0.13 19.97
C SER A 284 1.72 0.92 18.81
N CYS A 285 1.48 2.23 18.76
CA CYS A 285 1.83 3.09 17.63
C CYS A 285 2.50 4.40 18.09
N LEU A 286 3.51 4.86 17.34
CA LEU A 286 4.28 6.06 17.59
C LEU A 286 4.30 6.95 16.34
N ALA A 287 3.97 8.23 16.49
CA ALA A 287 4.17 9.21 15.43
C ALA A 287 4.68 10.56 15.96
N PHE A 288 5.46 11.25 15.14
CA PHE A 288 5.87 12.62 15.40
C PHE A 288 5.01 13.58 14.59
N ASP A 289 4.54 14.66 15.23
CA ASP A 289 4.00 15.78 14.48
C ASP A 289 5.12 16.66 13.87
N SER A 290 4.75 17.61 13.01
CA SER A 290 5.70 18.51 12.35
C SER A 290 6.46 19.43 13.31
N SER A 291 6.00 19.58 14.55
CA SER A 291 6.68 20.32 15.62
C SER A 291 7.60 19.42 16.47
N GLY A 292 7.71 18.13 16.12
CA GLY A 292 8.54 17.16 16.82
C GLY A 292 7.95 16.67 18.14
N ASN A 293 6.66 16.89 18.43
CA ASN A 293 6.02 16.27 19.58
C ASN A 293 5.74 14.80 19.28
N LEU A 294 5.90 13.94 20.28
CA LEU A 294 5.61 12.52 20.16
C LEU A 294 4.16 12.24 20.55
N TRP A 295 3.48 11.48 19.70
CA TRP A 295 2.12 10.99 19.89
C TRP A 295 2.14 9.46 20.00
N VAL A 296 1.46 8.95 21.02
CA VAL A 296 1.47 7.53 21.38
C VAL A 296 0.05 7.01 21.50
N ALA A 297 -0.25 5.91 20.81
CA ALA A 297 -1.44 5.12 21.09
C ALA A 297 -1.22 4.30 22.36
N ASP A 298 -1.91 4.67 23.43
CA ASP A 298 -1.90 3.97 24.72
C ASP A 298 -3.14 3.05 24.75
N ALA A 299 -3.07 1.99 23.94
CA ALA A 299 -4.22 1.28 23.42
C ALA A 299 -5.09 0.65 24.51
N ASP A 300 -4.48 -0.04 25.48
CA ASP A 300 -5.20 -0.70 26.58
C ASP A 300 -5.73 0.30 27.61
N ASN A 301 -5.16 1.50 27.65
CA ASN A 301 -5.69 2.62 28.43
C ASN A 301 -6.77 3.44 27.69
N ASN A 302 -7.13 3.06 26.46
CA ASN A 302 -8.18 3.71 25.70
C ASN A 302 -7.93 5.22 25.49
N ARG A 303 -6.69 5.62 25.21
CA ARG A 303 -6.32 7.04 25.04
C ARG A 303 -5.16 7.24 24.07
N ILE A 304 -4.99 8.49 23.62
CA ILE A 304 -3.79 8.96 22.92
C ILE A 304 -3.08 9.98 23.80
N LEU A 305 -1.76 9.86 23.93
CA LEU A 305 -0.95 10.78 24.72
C LEU A 305 0.00 11.59 23.84
N LYS A 306 0.12 12.89 24.13
CA LYS A 306 1.12 13.80 23.54
C LYS A 306 2.21 14.14 24.55
N TYR A 307 3.44 13.96 24.13
CA TYR A 307 4.63 14.41 24.84
C TYR A 307 5.28 15.57 24.06
N PRO A 308 5.33 16.78 24.63
CA PRO A 308 5.97 17.92 23.98
C PRO A 308 7.43 17.66 23.65
N SER A 309 7.89 18.15 22.50
CA SER A 309 9.30 18.06 22.09
C SER A 309 10.26 18.59 23.17
N SER A 310 9.87 19.64 23.90
CA SER A 310 10.64 20.21 25.01
C SER A 310 10.77 19.31 26.24
N SER A 311 9.90 18.30 26.40
CA SER A 311 9.96 17.33 27.50
C SER A 311 10.57 16.00 27.08
N LEU A 312 10.85 15.78 25.79
CA LEU A 312 11.49 14.56 25.25
C LEU A 312 12.99 14.43 25.60
N SER A 313 13.44 15.13 26.63
CA SER A 313 14.76 15.02 27.27
C SER A 313 14.66 14.72 28.77
N THR A 314 13.47 14.47 29.31
CA THR A 314 13.22 14.34 30.76
C THR A 314 12.57 13.00 31.09
N ASN A 315 13.16 12.26 32.03
CA ASN A 315 12.61 10.98 32.50
C ASN A 315 11.27 11.15 33.21
N GLY A 316 10.34 10.24 32.91
CA GLY A 316 8.98 10.28 33.41
C GLY A 316 8.28 11.59 33.08
N ALA A 317 8.65 12.22 31.96
CA ALA A 317 7.93 13.39 31.47
C ALA A 317 6.45 13.04 31.34
N SER A 318 5.61 13.86 31.95
CA SER A 318 4.18 13.75 31.80
C SER A 318 3.78 14.13 30.38
N ALA A 319 2.86 13.38 29.80
CA ALA A 319 2.08 13.85 28.68
C ALA A 319 1.39 15.16 29.09
N THR A 320 1.32 16.13 28.17
CA THR A 320 0.60 17.39 28.43
C THR A 320 -0.81 17.38 27.84
N VAL A 321 -1.07 16.46 26.92
CA VAL A 321 -2.39 16.26 26.33
C VAL A 321 -2.71 14.77 26.35
N GLU A 322 -3.88 14.46 26.87
CA GLU A 322 -4.59 13.21 26.72
C GLU A 322 -5.82 13.46 25.85
N LEU A 323 -5.98 12.62 24.84
CA LEU A 323 -7.17 12.53 24.01
C LEU A 323 -7.86 11.19 24.26
N GLY A 324 -9.18 11.18 24.20
CA GLY A 324 -9.97 9.96 24.44
C GLY A 324 -10.34 9.72 25.91
N GLN A 325 -10.08 10.68 26.79
CA GLN A 325 -10.71 10.77 28.11
C GLN A 325 -11.28 12.19 28.32
N PRO A 326 -12.42 12.35 29.02
CA PRO A 326 -12.98 13.66 29.34
C PRO A 326 -12.04 14.51 30.21
N SER A 327 -12.06 15.83 30.04
CA SER A 327 -11.17 16.76 30.75
C SER A 327 -11.23 16.67 32.28
N GLY A 328 -12.39 16.31 32.85
CA GLY A 328 -12.57 16.11 34.30
C GLY A 328 -11.99 14.82 34.86
N THR A 329 -11.64 13.86 34.00
CA THR A 329 -10.98 12.60 34.38
C THR A 329 -9.63 12.46 33.70
N ALA A 330 -9.09 13.57 33.20
CA ALA A 330 -7.86 13.52 32.44
C ALA A 330 -6.75 12.88 33.28
N PHE A 331 -6.04 11.95 32.68
CA PHE A 331 -4.96 11.18 33.27
C PHE A 331 -5.35 10.32 34.47
N THR A 332 -6.63 10.12 34.78
CA THR A 332 -7.06 9.39 35.99
C THR A 332 -7.92 8.17 35.70
N SER A 333 -8.24 7.93 34.43
CA SER A 333 -9.09 6.83 33.97
C SER A 333 -8.47 6.14 32.75
N ASN A 334 -8.54 4.81 32.75
CA ASN A 334 -8.29 3.95 31.60
C ASN A 334 -9.59 3.32 31.07
N THR A 335 -10.74 3.72 31.61
CA THR A 335 -12.03 3.16 31.21
C THR A 335 -12.37 3.66 29.81
N GLY A 336 -12.52 2.75 28.85
CA GLY A 336 -13.05 3.08 27.54
C GLY A 336 -14.43 3.70 27.66
N ASN A 337 -14.67 4.81 26.97
CA ASN A 337 -15.95 5.56 27.06
C ASN A 337 -16.32 5.98 28.49
N ASN A 338 -15.34 6.43 29.27
CA ASN A 338 -15.58 6.90 30.63
C ASN A 338 -16.59 8.05 30.68
N GLY A 339 -17.61 7.93 31.55
CA GLY A 339 -18.72 8.89 31.62
C GLY A 339 -19.73 8.76 30.47
N GLY A 340 -19.62 7.72 29.65
CA GLY A 340 -20.43 7.51 28.45
C GLY A 340 -19.67 7.87 27.18
N LEU A 341 -20.16 7.36 26.06
CA LEU A 341 -19.60 7.68 24.76
C LEU A 341 -19.75 9.18 24.46
N SER A 342 -18.66 9.82 24.05
CA SER A 342 -18.63 11.24 23.68
C SER A 342 -17.49 11.54 22.70
N ALA A 343 -17.36 12.83 22.34
CA ALA A 343 -16.28 13.35 21.49
C ALA A 343 -14.93 13.34 22.18
N SER A 344 -14.93 13.22 23.50
CA SER A 344 -13.74 13.18 24.33
C SER A 344 -13.40 11.77 24.79
N THR A 345 -14.06 10.72 24.29
CA THR A 345 -13.76 9.33 24.70
C THR A 345 -13.21 8.49 23.56
N LEU A 346 -12.38 7.50 23.87
CA LEU A 346 -11.92 6.45 22.94
C LEU A 346 -12.16 5.06 23.56
N SER A 347 -12.00 4.02 22.75
CA SER A 347 -11.98 2.61 23.13
C SER A 347 -11.08 1.83 22.16
N PHE A 348 -9.97 1.31 22.66
CA PHE A 348 -8.97 0.54 21.92
C PHE A 348 -8.47 1.25 20.64
N PRO A 349 -7.83 2.43 20.75
CA PRO A 349 -7.26 3.09 19.60
C PRO A 349 -6.04 2.32 19.07
N ASN A 350 -6.10 1.84 17.83
CA ASN A 350 -5.05 1.01 17.24
C ASN A 350 -3.93 1.84 16.58
N CYS A 351 -4.31 2.80 15.73
CA CYS A 351 -3.37 3.58 14.93
C CYS A 351 -3.76 5.08 14.90
N LEU A 352 -2.79 5.92 14.52
CA LEU A 352 -2.93 7.36 14.39
C LEU A 352 -2.12 7.91 13.21
N ALA A 353 -2.64 8.94 12.54
CA ALA A 353 -1.98 9.60 11.41
C ALA A 353 -2.27 11.10 11.39
N PHE A 354 -1.32 11.88 10.86
CA PHE A 354 -1.51 13.30 10.62
C PHE A 354 -1.88 13.55 9.16
N ASP A 355 -2.86 14.43 8.94
CA ASP A 355 -3.08 14.99 7.61
C ASP A 355 -2.07 16.11 7.29
N SER A 356 -2.09 16.62 6.06
CA SER A 356 -1.20 17.70 5.61
C SER A 356 -1.44 19.04 6.31
N SER A 357 -2.58 19.21 6.99
CA SER A 357 -2.90 20.39 7.80
C SER A 357 -2.48 20.22 9.27
N GLY A 358 -1.92 19.06 9.62
CA GLY A 358 -1.50 18.71 10.96
C GLY A 358 -2.64 18.31 11.90
N ASN A 359 -3.84 18.01 11.38
CA ASN A 359 -4.88 17.43 12.22
C ASN A 359 -4.56 15.95 12.48
N LEU A 360 -4.91 15.49 13.68
CA LEU A 360 -4.67 14.12 14.10
C LEU A 360 -5.92 13.28 13.86
N TRP A 361 -5.75 12.16 13.17
CA TRP A 361 -6.78 11.17 12.87
C TRP A 361 -6.48 9.88 13.62
N VAL A 362 -7.48 9.36 14.33
CA VAL A 362 -7.33 8.20 15.21
C VAL A 362 -8.40 7.16 14.87
N THR A 363 -7.99 5.92 14.66
CA THR A 363 -8.90 4.78 14.51
C THR A 363 -9.35 4.33 15.91
N ASP A 364 -10.61 4.60 16.25
CA ASP A 364 -11.22 4.23 17.52
C ASP A 364 -11.93 2.88 17.34
N THR A 365 -11.12 1.82 17.19
CA THR A 365 -11.52 0.55 16.56
C THR A 365 -12.68 -0.13 17.27
N ALA A 366 -12.67 -0.20 18.61
CA ALA A 366 -13.76 -0.85 19.35
C ALA A 366 -15.07 -0.01 19.35
N ASN A 367 -14.96 1.31 19.14
CA ASN A 367 -16.11 2.19 18.96
C ASN A 367 -16.57 2.33 17.51
N ARG A 368 -15.87 1.68 16.57
CA ARG A 368 -16.29 1.61 15.15
C ARG A 368 -16.40 3.00 14.53
N ARG A 369 -15.40 3.83 14.77
CA ARG A 369 -15.35 5.22 14.27
C ARG A 369 -13.91 5.67 14.03
N VAL A 370 -13.78 6.75 13.28
CA VAL A 370 -12.52 7.51 13.17
C VAL A 370 -12.77 8.90 13.73
N LEU A 371 -11.90 9.36 14.62
CA LEU A 371 -11.99 10.68 15.23
C LEU A 371 -10.88 11.60 14.71
N MET A 372 -11.24 12.86 14.43
CA MET A 372 -10.29 13.92 14.10
C MET A 372 -10.23 14.98 15.19
N TYR A 373 -9.00 15.27 15.58
CA TYR A 373 -8.64 16.33 16.51
C TYR A 373 -7.92 17.44 15.74
N PRO A 374 -8.49 18.66 15.66
CA PRO A 374 -7.88 19.75 14.93
C PRO A 374 -6.51 20.10 15.46
N SER A 375 -5.59 20.48 14.58
CA SER A 375 -4.25 20.94 14.96
C SER A 375 -4.28 22.03 16.04
N SER A 376 -5.30 22.91 16.01
CA SER A 376 -5.52 23.98 16.99
C SER A 376 -5.95 23.50 18.39
N SER A 377 -6.48 22.28 18.53
CA SER A 377 -6.86 21.69 19.82
C SER A 377 -5.82 20.71 20.37
N LEU A 378 -4.80 20.35 19.58
CA LEU A 378 -3.75 19.40 19.98
C LEU A 378 -2.79 19.94 21.08
N SER A 379 -3.02 21.16 21.59
CA SER A 379 -2.38 21.69 22.80
C SER A 379 -3.30 21.69 24.02
N THR A 380 -4.55 21.28 23.88
CA THR A 380 -5.57 21.32 24.94
C THR A 380 -5.79 19.92 25.49
N ASN A 381 -5.55 19.74 26.79
CA ASN A 381 -5.77 18.47 27.46
C ASN A 381 -7.26 18.09 27.52
N GLY A 382 -7.59 16.82 27.25
CA GLY A 382 -8.97 16.35 27.16
C GLY A 382 -9.75 16.95 26.00
N ALA A 383 -9.06 17.48 24.98
CA ALA A 383 -9.70 18.05 23.80
C ALA A 383 -10.66 17.03 23.19
N SER A 384 -11.85 17.51 22.86
CA SER A 384 -12.81 16.73 22.11
C SER A 384 -12.37 16.64 20.65
N ALA A 385 -12.63 15.49 20.03
CA ALA A 385 -12.67 15.40 18.58
C ALA A 385 -13.73 16.38 18.07
N THR A 386 -13.47 16.97 16.90
CA THR A 386 -14.45 17.88 16.26
C THR A 386 -15.18 17.22 15.11
N VAL A 387 -14.61 16.13 14.59
CA VAL A 387 -15.19 15.30 13.55
C VAL A 387 -15.16 13.85 13.98
N GLU A 388 -16.32 13.22 13.90
CA GLU A 388 -16.51 11.77 13.93
C GLU A 388 -16.92 11.27 12.55
N LEU A 389 -16.21 10.27 12.06
CA LEU A 389 -16.56 9.49 10.88
C LEU A 389 -16.95 8.08 11.30
N GLY A 390 -17.84 7.46 10.53
CA GLY A 390 -18.33 6.10 10.81
C GLY A 390 -19.48 6.02 11.81
N GLN A 391 -20.02 7.15 12.23
CA GLN A 391 -21.33 7.26 12.85
C GLN A 391 -22.13 8.41 12.20
N PRO A 392 -23.46 8.28 11.99
CA PRO A 392 -24.27 9.36 11.41
C PRO A 392 -24.27 10.65 12.24
N SER A 393 -24.47 11.79 11.58
CA SER A 393 -24.42 13.12 12.22
C SER A 393 -25.41 13.31 13.37
N GLY A 394 -26.60 12.68 13.28
CA GLY A 394 -27.62 12.71 14.33
C GLY A 394 -27.27 11.93 15.58
N THR A 395 -26.28 11.04 15.50
CA THR A 395 -25.72 10.27 16.62
C THR A 395 -24.26 10.62 16.86
N ALA A 396 -23.81 11.78 16.38
CA ALA A 396 -22.44 12.22 16.53
C ALA A 396 -22.03 12.09 17.99
N PHE A 397 -20.97 11.31 18.22
CA PHE A 397 -20.34 11.04 19.49
C PHE A 397 -21.19 10.28 20.52
N THR A 398 -22.37 9.80 20.17
CA THR A 398 -23.32 9.21 21.13
C THR A 398 -23.71 7.76 20.81
N SER A 399 -23.27 7.22 19.67
CA SER A 399 -23.42 5.80 19.32
C SER A 399 -22.09 5.15 18.96
N ASN A 400 -21.84 3.96 19.48
CA ASN A 400 -20.78 3.05 19.01
C ASN A 400 -21.40 1.79 18.41
N THR A 401 -22.71 1.82 18.13
CA THR A 401 -23.43 0.67 17.57
C THR A 401 -22.87 0.37 16.19
N ALA A 402 -22.50 -0.88 15.93
CA ALA A 402 -22.08 -1.30 14.60
C ALA A 402 -23.16 -0.91 13.61
N ASN A 403 -22.76 -0.11 12.62
CA ASN A 403 -23.67 0.35 11.58
C ASN A 403 -24.91 1.10 12.08
N ASN A 404 -24.95 1.56 13.34
CA ASN A 404 -26.06 2.34 13.90
C ASN A 404 -27.49 1.83 13.57
N GLY A 405 -27.70 0.52 13.52
CA GLY A 405 -28.99 -0.10 13.18
C GLY A 405 -29.29 -0.24 11.68
N GLY A 406 -28.39 0.21 10.81
CA GLY A 406 -28.45 0.02 9.37
C GLY A 406 -27.22 0.62 8.66
N LEU A 407 -26.58 -0.18 7.81
CA LEU A 407 -25.39 0.26 7.07
C LEU A 407 -25.68 1.52 6.24
N SER A 408 -24.72 2.45 6.24
CA SER A 408 -24.78 3.70 5.46
C SER A 408 -23.39 4.19 5.09
N ALA A 409 -23.33 5.31 4.34
CA ALA A 409 -22.07 5.97 3.95
C ALA A 409 -21.37 6.61 5.15
N SER A 410 -22.10 6.82 6.23
CA SER A 410 -21.61 7.40 7.47
C SER A 410 -21.43 6.34 8.56
N SER A 411 -21.37 5.05 8.24
CA SER A 411 -21.14 4.00 9.25
C SER A 411 -19.81 3.27 9.08
N LEU A 412 -19.23 2.75 10.17
CA LEU A 412 -18.07 1.85 10.14
C LEU A 412 -18.31 0.65 11.07
N SER A 413 -17.48 -0.39 10.91
CA SER A 413 -17.38 -1.59 11.72
C SER A 413 -15.93 -2.10 11.66
N TYR A 414 -15.23 -2.03 12.80
CA TYR A 414 -13.83 -2.47 12.92
C TYR A 414 -12.88 -1.80 11.91
N PRO A 415 -12.74 -0.46 11.95
CA PRO A 415 -11.77 0.23 11.08
C PRO A 415 -10.34 -0.16 11.47
N GLU A 416 -9.53 -0.51 10.47
CA GLU A 416 -8.13 -0.94 10.63
C GLU A 416 -7.15 0.13 10.14
N GLY A 417 -6.74 0.08 8.87
CA GLY A 417 -5.81 1.01 8.27
C GLY A 417 -6.48 2.32 7.85
N ILE A 418 -5.77 3.44 8.04
CA ILE A 418 -6.11 4.74 7.47
C ILE A 418 -4.96 5.26 6.61
N ALA A 419 -5.29 5.90 5.50
CA ALA A 419 -4.33 6.52 4.60
C ALA A 419 -4.88 7.79 3.96
N PHE A 420 -3.99 8.72 3.62
CA PHE A 420 -4.34 9.93 2.89
C PHE A 420 -3.83 9.87 1.45
N SER A 421 -4.67 10.28 0.50
CA SER A 421 -4.27 10.50 -0.88
C SER A 421 -4.97 11.74 -1.43
N SER A 422 -4.18 12.68 -1.98
CA SER A 422 -4.66 13.98 -2.46
C SER A 422 -5.54 14.73 -1.43
N GLY A 423 -5.24 14.57 -0.13
CA GLY A 423 -5.98 15.17 0.98
C GLY A 423 -7.29 14.45 1.37
N ASN A 424 -7.72 13.44 0.62
CA ASN A 424 -8.88 12.61 0.99
C ASN A 424 -8.45 11.51 1.96
N LEU A 425 -9.31 11.20 2.92
CA LEU A 425 -9.08 10.12 3.88
C LEU A 425 -9.70 8.82 3.38
N TRP A 426 -8.91 7.75 3.45
CA TRP A 426 -9.33 6.40 3.12
C TRP A 426 -9.26 5.52 4.36
N VAL A 427 -10.31 4.72 4.56
CA VAL A 427 -10.46 3.85 5.72
C VAL A 427 -10.77 2.43 5.26
N ALA A 428 -9.96 1.47 5.70
CA ALA A 428 -10.28 0.05 5.60
C ALA A 428 -11.34 -0.28 6.65
N ASP A 429 -12.59 -0.45 6.23
CA ASP A 429 -13.73 -0.77 7.07
C ASP A 429 -13.88 -2.30 7.14
N GLY A 430 -12.88 -2.95 7.75
CA GLY A 430 -12.64 -4.39 7.68
C GLY A 430 -13.86 -5.22 8.06
N GLY A 431 -14.53 -4.86 9.15
CA GLY A 431 -15.72 -5.56 9.64
C GLY A 431 -16.99 -5.38 8.79
N ASN A 432 -16.98 -4.45 7.83
CA ASN A 432 -18.04 -4.28 6.82
C ASN A 432 -17.59 -4.67 5.41
N ASN A 433 -16.38 -5.22 5.26
CA ASN A 433 -15.91 -5.74 3.98
C ASN A 433 -15.92 -4.67 2.87
N ARG A 434 -15.44 -3.46 3.19
CA ARG A 434 -15.41 -2.34 2.24
C ARG A 434 -14.27 -1.37 2.53
N VAL A 435 -13.99 -0.50 1.58
CA VAL A 435 -13.09 0.65 1.76
C VAL A 435 -13.87 1.94 1.49
N LEU A 436 -13.78 2.91 2.39
CA LEU A 436 -14.50 4.17 2.29
C LEU A 436 -13.57 5.35 2.07
N MET A 437 -13.93 6.25 1.15
CA MET A 437 -13.27 7.54 0.97
C MET A 437 -14.14 8.69 1.46
N TYR A 438 -13.55 9.51 2.32
CA TYR A 438 -14.10 10.76 2.80
C TYR A 438 -13.36 11.92 2.11
N PRO A 439 -14.07 12.74 1.32
CA PRO A 439 -13.43 13.81 0.58
C PRO A 439 -12.91 14.87 1.54
N SER A 440 -11.77 15.47 1.21
CA SER A 440 -11.15 16.55 2.00
C SER A 440 -12.14 17.66 2.38
N SER A 441 -13.08 18.00 1.49
CA SER A 441 -14.12 19.00 1.70
C SER A 441 -15.16 18.64 2.76
N SER A 442 -15.30 17.37 3.14
CA SER A 442 -16.23 16.92 4.20
C SER A 442 -15.52 16.55 5.51
N LEU A 443 -14.19 16.56 5.54
CA LEU A 443 -13.39 16.22 6.73
C LEU A 443 -13.52 17.23 7.88
N SER A 444 -14.38 18.24 7.74
CA SER A 444 -14.77 19.19 8.78
C SER A 444 -16.21 18.99 9.29
N THR A 445 -16.89 17.89 8.95
CA THR A 445 -18.30 17.66 9.29
C THR A 445 -18.52 16.32 9.99
N ASN A 446 -19.20 16.35 11.14
CA ASN A 446 -19.60 15.14 11.87
C ASN A 446 -20.53 14.25 11.06
N GLY A 447 -20.29 12.95 11.11
CA GLY A 447 -21.01 11.97 10.33
C GLY A 447 -20.98 12.26 8.85
N ALA A 448 -19.90 12.88 8.36
CA ALA A 448 -19.68 13.02 6.94
C ALA A 448 -19.86 11.66 6.29
N SER A 449 -20.65 11.64 5.23
CA SER A 449 -20.81 10.45 4.41
C SER A 449 -19.55 10.28 3.57
N ALA A 450 -19.06 9.04 3.52
CA ALA A 450 -18.14 8.65 2.47
C ALA A 450 -18.81 8.96 1.12
N THR A 451 -18.02 9.46 0.17
CA THR A 451 -18.53 9.73 -1.19
C THR A 451 -18.23 8.60 -2.16
N VAL A 452 -17.27 7.75 -1.78
CA VAL A 452 -16.91 6.55 -2.50
C VAL A 452 -16.88 5.37 -1.53
N GLU A 453 -17.56 4.31 -1.92
CA GLU A 453 -17.42 2.96 -1.38
C GLU A 453 -16.83 2.05 -2.46
N LEU A 454 -15.72 1.40 -2.09
CA LEU A 454 -15.08 0.36 -2.87
C LEU A 454 -15.32 -1.00 -2.22
N GLY A 455 -15.40 -2.04 -3.04
CA GLY A 455 -15.60 -3.40 -2.55
C GLY A 455 -17.03 -3.79 -2.24
N GLN A 456 -18.01 -3.02 -2.73
CA GLN A 456 -19.42 -3.37 -2.71
C GLN A 456 -20.05 -2.94 -4.06
N PRO A 457 -21.03 -3.67 -4.63
CA PRO A 457 -21.65 -3.28 -5.90
C PRO A 457 -22.41 -1.96 -5.82
N SER A 458 -22.47 -1.23 -6.95
CA SER A 458 -23.14 0.09 -7.02
C SER A 458 -24.62 0.05 -6.61
N GLY A 459 -25.33 -1.03 -6.90
CA GLY A 459 -26.73 -1.23 -6.50
C GLY A 459 -26.94 -1.46 -5.00
N THR A 460 -25.87 -1.78 -4.26
CA THR A 460 -25.85 -1.92 -2.80
C THR A 460 -24.94 -0.89 -2.14
N ALA A 461 -24.57 0.18 -2.86
CA ALA A 461 -23.70 1.21 -2.33
C ALA A 461 -24.18 1.66 -0.96
N PHE A 462 -23.31 1.55 0.03
CA PHE A 462 -23.50 1.89 1.42
C PHE A 462 -24.56 1.09 2.18
N THR A 463 -25.15 0.05 1.59
CA THR A 463 -26.29 -0.69 2.18
C THR A 463 -26.00 -2.17 2.46
N SER A 464 -24.88 -2.73 1.98
CA SER A 464 -24.42 -4.07 2.33
C SER A 464 -22.99 -4.06 2.89
N GLY A 465 -22.81 -4.72 4.03
CA GLY A 465 -21.50 -5.00 4.63
C GLY A 465 -21.20 -6.49 4.63
N THR A 466 -21.95 -7.24 3.83
CA THR A 466 -21.85 -8.69 3.74
C THR A 466 -20.54 -9.03 3.04
N ALA A 467 -19.74 -9.90 3.62
CA ALA A 467 -18.54 -10.44 2.98
C ALA A 467 -18.92 -10.96 1.58
N ASN A 468 -18.19 -10.49 0.58
CA ASN A 468 -18.43 -10.80 -0.83
C ASN A 468 -19.85 -10.52 -1.36
N ASN A 469 -20.70 -9.79 -0.63
CA ASN A 469 -22.08 -9.49 -1.01
C ASN A 469 -22.91 -10.70 -1.55
N GLY A 470 -22.69 -11.89 -1.00
CA GLY A 470 -23.37 -13.12 -1.43
C GLY A 470 -22.78 -13.81 -2.67
N GLY A 471 -21.71 -13.25 -3.25
CA GLY A 471 -20.95 -13.86 -4.34
C GLY A 471 -19.74 -13.01 -4.71
N ILE A 472 -18.55 -13.61 -4.59
CA ILE A 472 -17.30 -12.91 -4.88
C ILE A 472 -17.29 -12.37 -6.32
N SER A 473 -16.90 -11.10 -6.49
CA SER A 473 -16.82 -10.40 -7.77
C SER A 473 -15.80 -9.26 -7.74
N ALA A 474 -15.72 -8.50 -8.83
CA ALA A 474 -14.82 -7.34 -8.94
C ALA A 474 -15.26 -6.18 -8.07
N SER A 475 -16.52 -6.20 -7.62
CA SER A 475 -17.10 -5.17 -6.77
C SER A 475 -17.38 -5.71 -5.37
N SER A 476 -16.57 -6.66 -4.87
CA SER A 476 -16.75 -7.23 -3.54
C SER A 476 -15.42 -7.31 -2.78
N LEU A 477 -15.44 -7.21 -1.46
CA LEU A 477 -14.29 -7.48 -0.58
C LEU A 477 -14.72 -8.44 0.55
N ASP A 478 -13.75 -8.97 1.28
CA ASP A 478 -13.87 -9.74 2.51
C ASP A 478 -12.68 -9.39 3.43
N PHE A 479 -12.97 -8.69 4.52
CA PHE A 479 -12.01 -8.23 5.52
C PHE A 479 -10.79 -7.49 4.93
N PRO A 480 -10.97 -6.31 4.30
CA PRO A 480 -9.86 -5.51 3.81
C PRO A 480 -9.02 -4.96 4.97
N GLN A 481 -7.69 -5.02 4.83
CA GLN A 481 -6.73 -4.68 5.89
C GLN A 481 -5.83 -3.50 5.50
N GLY A 482 -4.77 -3.78 4.74
CA GLY A 482 -3.79 -2.79 4.29
C GLY A 482 -4.24 -2.03 3.05
N ILE A 483 -4.00 -0.71 3.04
CA ILE A 483 -4.25 0.18 1.90
C ILE A 483 -2.95 0.92 1.56
N VAL A 484 -2.56 0.89 0.28
CA VAL A 484 -1.46 1.70 -0.25
C VAL A 484 -1.87 2.39 -1.55
N PHE A 485 -1.19 3.48 -1.88
CA PHE A 485 -1.39 4.20 -3.14
C PHE A 485 -0.17 4.05 -4.04
N ASP A 486 -0.42 3.93 -5.34
CA ASP A 486 0.64 4.05 -6.34
C ASP A 486 0.94 5.53 -6.66
N SER A 487 1.94 5.78 -7.52
CA SER A 487 2.32 7.13 -7.94
C SER A 487 1.23 7.87 -8.73
N SER A 488 0.26 7.15 -9.29
CA SER A 488 -0.89 7.68 -10.02
C SER A 488 -2.08 7.96 -9.10
N SER A 489 -1.92 7.74 -7.79
CA SER A 489 -2.98 7.84 -6.78
C SER A 489 -4.11 6.80 -6.93
N ASN A 490 -3.87 5.68 -7.63
CA ASN A 490 -4.74 4.52 -7.58
C ASN A 490 -4.59 3.83 -6.23
N ILE A 491 -5.66 3.20 -5.76
CA ILE A 491 -5.70 2.54 -4.45
C ILE A 491 -5.55 1.03 -4.61
N TRP A 492 -4.69 0.45 -3.79
CA TRP A 492 -4.40 -0.97 -3.73
C TRP A 492 -4.79 -1.50 -2.35
N VAL A 493 -5.65 -2.51 -2.33
CA VAL A 493 -6.28 -3.02 -1.11
C VAL A 493 -5.95 -4.49 -0.92
N ALA A 494 -5.34 -4.83 0.22
CA ALA A 494 -5.25 -6.22 0.65
C ALA A 494 -6.64 -6.70 1.08
N ASP A 495 -7.24 -7.54 0.24
CA ASP A 495 -8.54 -8.17 0.44
C ASP A 495 -8.32 -9.52 1.14
N GLY A 496 -8.05 -9.44 2.45
CA GLY A 496 -7.44 -10.51 3.24
C GLY A 496 -8.22 -11.81 3.23
N GLY A 497 -9.54 -11.74 3.45
CA GLY A 497 -10.44 -12.89 3.48
C GLY A 497 -10.60 -13.57 2.12
N ASN A 498 -10.36 -12.85 1.02
CA ASN A 498 -10.39 -13.39 -0.33
C ASN A 498 -9.02 -13.80 -0.86
N HIS A 499 -7.95 -13.62 -0.07
CA HIS A 499 -6.57 -13.90 -0.45
C HIS A 499 -6.23 -13.29 -1.82
N ARG A 500 -6.47 -11.98 -1.95
CA ARG A 500 -6.17 -11.23 -3.17
C ARG A 500 -5.77 -9.79 -2.86
N VAL A 501 -5.18 -9.12 -3.84
CA VAL A 501 -5.04 -7.66 -3.82
C VAL A 501 -5.80 -7.10 -5.02
N VAL A 502 -6.59 -6.06 -4.80
CA VAL A 502 -7.35 -5.41 -5.87
C VAL A 502 -6.95 -3.94 -6.00
N GLU A 503 -6.94 -3.44 -7.24
CA GLU A 503 -6.75 -2.02 -7.54
C GLU A 503 -8.10 -1.38 -7.88
N TYR A 504 -8.24 -0.12 -7.50
CA TYR A 504 -9.25 0.77 -8.06
C TYR A 504 -8.58 2.02 -8.62
N LEU A 505 -9.11 2.54 -9.73
CA LEU A 505 -8.50 3.64 -10.46
C LEU A 505 -9.08 4.99 -10.05
N ALA A 506 -8.22 5.98 -9.91
CA ALA A 506 -8.68 7.37 -9.83
C ALA A 506 -9.14 7.87 -11.22
N PRO A 507 -10.21 8.67 -11.34
CA PRO A 507 -11.13 9.09 -10.28
C PRO A 507 -12.14 8.01 -9.92
N PHE A 508 -12.39 7.86 -8.62
CA PHE A 508 -13.20 6.79 -8.06
C PHE A 508 -14.71 7.06 -8.12
N VAL A 509 -15.51 6.00 -8.29
CA VAL A 509 -16.98 6.07 -8.25
C VAL A 509 -17.59 4.92 -7.43
N ASN A 510 -18.76 5.16 -6.83
CA ASN A 510 -19.39 4.18 -5.95
C ASN A 510 -19.66 2.84 -6.62
N GLY A 511 -19.19 1.78 -5.96
CA GLY A 511 -19.30 0.41 -6.40
C GLY A 511 -18.73 0.16 -7.78
N GLU A 512 -17.73 0.97 -8.17
CA GLU A 512 -16.87 0.62 -9.28
C GLU A 512 -16.29 -0.77 -9.05
N SER A 513 -16.17 -1.51 -10.14
CA SER A 513 -15.42 -2.74 -10.12
C SER A 513 -13.94 -2.40 -10.00
N ALA A 514 -13.22 -3.17 -9.20
CA ALA A 514 -11.77 -3.17 -9.21
C ALA A 514 -11.28 -3.31 -10.67
N SER A 515 -10.31 -2.49 -11.04
CA SER A 515 -9.73 -2.47 -12.39
C SER A 515 -8.92 -3.73 -12.66
N LEU A 516 -8.30 -4.26 -11.61
CA LEU A 516 -7.54 -5.49 -11.64
C LEU A 516 -7.59 -6.23 -10.30
N VAL A 517 -7.33 -7.53 -10.38
CA VAL A 517 -7.04 -8.38 -9.24
C VAL A 517 -5.68 -9.05 -9.44
N LEU A 518 -4.90 -9.09 -8.38
CA LEU A 518 -3.68 -9.88 -8.25
C LEU A 518 -3.86 -10.95 -7.18
N GLY A 519 -3.16 -12.07 -7.34
CA GLY A 519 -3.24 -13.18 -6.41
C GLY A 519 -4.48 -14.07 -6.55
N GLN A 520 -5.29 -13.83 -7.58
CA GLN A 520 -6.37 -14.69 -8.05
C GLN A 520 -6.44 -14.66 -9.58
N SER A 521 -7.01 -15.69 -10.23
CA SER A 521 -7.10 -15.75 -11.71
C SER A 521 -8.08 -14.75 -12.29
N ASP A 522 -9.11 -14.44 -11.52
CA ASP A 522 -10.16 -13.51 -11.85
C ASP A 522 -10.81 -13.03 -10.56
N PHE A 523 -11.83 -12.18 -10.71
CA PHE A 523 -12.50 -11.59 -9.58
C PHE A 523 -13.47 -12.52 -8.84
N THR A 524 -13.65 -13.77 -9.27
CA THR A 524 -14.63 -14.72 -8.73
C THR A 524 -13.98 -15.91 -7.99
N THR A 525 -12.66 -15.94 -7.91
CA THR A 525 -11.91 -16.92 -7.13
C THR A 525 -11.38 -16.30 -5.83
N HIS A 526 -11.43 -17.07 -4.73
CA HIS A 526 -10.99 -16.62 -3.39
C HIS A 526 -10.21 -17.70 -2.65
N THR A 527 -9.86 -18.80 -3.31
CA THR A 527 -9.22 -19.93 -2.64
C THR A 527 -7.76 -19.59 -2.41
N ALA A 528 -7.31 -19.69 -1.15
CA ALA A 528 -5.88 -19.65 -0.84
C ALA A 528 -5.15 -20.69 -1.70
N SER A 529 -4.15 -20.27 -2.46
CA SER A 529 -3.49 -21.14 -3.42
C SER A 529 -1.99 -20.89 -3.47
N VAL A 530 -1.24 -22.00 -3.45
CA VAL A 530 0.19 -22.02 -3.73
C VAL A 530 0.38 -22.15 -5.23
N SER A 531 0.21 -21.06 -5.96
CA SER A 531 0.38 -21.00 -7.42
C SER A 531 0.90 -19.63 -7.87
N GLN A 532 1.26 -19.48 -9.15
CA GLN A 532 1.76 -18.19 -9.69
C GLN A 532 0.70 -17.10 -9.71
N SER A 533 -0.56 -17.50 -9.78
CA SER A 533 -1.73 -16.64 -9.76
C SER A 533 -2.40 -16.57 -8.39
N GLY A 534 -1.88 -17.22 -7.35
CA GLY A 534 -2.54 -17.38 -6.05
C GLY A 534 -1.85 -16.59 -4.93
N LEU A 535 -2.61 -16.15 -3.92
CA LEU A 535 -2.11 -15.67 -2.63
C LEU A 535 -2.73 -16.48 -1.49
N HIS A 536 -2.20 -16.29 -0.27
CA HIS A 536 -2.71 -16.78 1.01
C HIS A 536 -2.37 -15.74 2.10
N LEU A 537 -3.23 -14.72 2.23
CA LEU A 537 -3.12 -13.65 3.23
C LEU A 537 -3.67 -14.09 4.60
N VAL A 538 -3.11 -13.60 5.70
CA VAL A 538 -3.48 -13.99 7.08
C VAL A 538 -4.28 -12.89 7.77
N VAL A 539 -5.50 -13.20 8.22
CA VAL A 539 -6.38 -12.27 8.95
C VAL A 539 -6.38 -12.56 10.46
N PRO A 540 -6.44 -11.54 11.36
CA PRO A 540 -6.49 -10.09 11.10
C PRO A 540 -5.10 -9.42 11.07
N SER A 541 -4.03 -10.15 10.75
CA SER A 541 -2.67 -9.61 10.76
C SER A 541 -2.43 -8.58 9.66
N PHE A 542 -1.61 -7.56 9.92
CA PHE A 542 -1.22 -6.59 8.91
C PHE A 542 -0.42 -7.25 7.77
N VAL A 543 -0.80 -6.95 6.52
CA VAL A 543 -0.13 -7.45 5.31
C VAL A 543 0.87 -6.42 4.77
N GLY A 544 2.12 -6.81 4.58
CA GLY A 544 3.14 -5.99 3.93
C GLY A 544 2.86 -5.77 2.43
N LEU A 545 2.51 -4.53 2.06
CA LEU A 545 2.36 -4.07 0.68
C LEU A 545 3.36 -2.94 0.39
N ALA A 546 4.03 -2.97 -0.76
CA ALA A 546 4.96 -1.91 -1.14
C ALA A 546 5.09 -1.72 -2.66
N PHE A 547 5.35 -0.48 -3.07
CA PHE A 547 5.86 -0.17 -4.40
C PHE A 547 7.36 0.10 -4.33
N ASP A 548 8.10 -0.41 -5.32
CA ASP A 548 9.48 0.04 -5.52
C ASP A 548 9.53 1.36 -6.31
N SER A 549 10.74 1.93 -6.41
CA SER A 549 10.96 3.19 -7.13
C SER A 549 10.67 3.14 -8.64
N SER A 550 10.56 1.94 -9.22
CA SER A 550 10.17 1.73 -10.61
C SER A 550 8.66 1.53 -10.78
N GLY A 551 7.90 1.54 -9.69
CA GLY A 551 6.46 1.32 -9.68
C GLY A 551 6.05 -0.16 -9.74
N ASN A 552 6.96 -1.11 -9.54
CA ASN A 552 6.58 -2.52 -9.41
C ASN A 552 5.96 -2.77 -8.04
N PHE A 553 5.01 -3.70 -7.99
CA PHE A 553 4.25 -3.97 -6.78
C PHE A 553 4.71 -5.25 -6.08
N TRP A 554 4.79 -5.18 -4.76
CA TRP A 554 5.34 -6.20 -3.89
C TRP A 554 4.36 -6.57 -2.79
N ILE A 555 4.14 -7.87 -2.62
CA ILE A 555 3.17 -8.42 -1.66
C ILE A 555 3.87 -9.47 -0.80
N ALA A 556 3.78 -9.32 0.52
CA ALA A 556 4.09 -10.38 1.46
C ALA A 556 2.96 -11.42 1.47
N ASP A 557 3.21 -12.58 0.87
CA ASP A 557 2.26 -13.69 0.79
C ASP A 557 2.48 -14.63 1.98
N GLU A 558 2.11 -14.13 3.16
CA GLU A 558 2.44 -14.67 4.48
C GLU A 558 2.21 -16.18 4.58
N GLY A 559 0.98 -16.63 4.31
CA GLY A 559 0.57 -18.02 4.44
C GLY A 559 1.19 -18.97 3.41
N ASN A 560 1.75 -18.43 2.33
CA ASN A 560 2.52 -19.19 1.34
C ASN A 560 4.04 -19.04 1.53
N SER A 561 4.47 -18.31 2.56
CA SER A 561 5.89 -18.21 2.93
C SER A 561 6.76 -17.67 1.79
N ARG A 562 6.32 -16.59 1.15
CA ARG A 562 6.98 -15.98 -0.01
C ARG A 562 6.67 -14.50 -0.15
N VAL A 563 7.43 -13.83 -1.02
CA VAL A 563 7.13 -12.48 -1.49
C VAL A 563 6.96 -12.53 -3.01
N LEU A 564 5.92 -11.90 -3.52
CA LEU A 564 5.63 -11.84 -4.95
C LEU A 564 5.87 -10.44 -5.51
N GLN A 565 6.54 -10.38 -6.66
CA GLN A 565 6.68 -9.17 -7.47
C GLN A 565 5.72 -9.22 -8.65
N TYR A 566 5.07 -8.10 -8.92
CA TYR A 566 4.33 -7.85 -10.14
C TYR A 566 5.01 -6.70 -10.87
N LEU A 567 5.39 -6.93 -12.13
CA LEU A 567 5.98 -5.90 -12.99
C LEU A 567 4.90 -5.12 -13.72
N LEU A 568 5.14 -3.84 -13.94
CA LEU A 568 4.38 -3.07 -14.91
C LEU A 568 4.62 -3.65 -16.31
N SER A 569 3.56 -4.04 -16.99
CA SER A 569 3.62 -4.60 -18.34
C SER A 569 3.31 -3.52 -19.38
N ILE A 570 4.16 -3.37 -20.38
CA ILE A 570 3.82 -2.53 -21.54
C ILE A 570 2.87 -3.35 -22.40
N SER A 571 1.58 -3.02 -22.37
CA SER A 571 0.63 -3.62 -23.30
C SER A 571 0.93 -3.07 -24.70
N PRO A 572 1.28 -3.91 -25.70
CA PRO A 572 1.37 -3.44 -27.07
C PRO A 572 -0.06 -3.06 -27.48
N THR A 573 -0.37 -1.77 -27.52
CA THR A 573 -1.61 -1.29 -28.12
C THR A 573 -1.56 -1.70 -29.60
N VAL A 574 -2.24 -2.79 -29.94
CA VAL A 574 -2.65 -3.00 -31.33
C VAL A 574 -3.70 -1.92 -31.55
N PRO A 575 -3.48 -0.93 -32.43
CA PRO A 575 -4.50 0.06 -32.71
C PRO A 575 -5.77 -0.69 -33.14
N GLU A 576 -6.84 -0.57 -32.36
CA GLU A 576 -8.15 -1.07 -32.76
C GLU A 576 -8.56 -0.32 -34.03
N PHE A 577 -8.38 -0.98 -35.17
CA PHE A 577 -9.03 -0.52 -36.38
C PHE A 577 -10.53 -0.78 -36.18
N PRO A 578 -11.40 0.25 -36.20
CA PRO A 578 -12.83 0.00 -36.20
C PRO A 578 -13.14 -0.96 -37.34
N ALA A 579 -13.95 -1.99 -37.09
CA ALA A 579 -14.18 -3.13 -37.97
C ALA A 579 -14.62 -2.80 -39.42
N GLY A 580 -14.89 -1.52 -39.74
CA GLY A 580 -15.11 -1.02 -41.10
C GLY A 580 -13.85 -0.56 -41.87
N GLY A 581 -12.71 -0.33 -41.21
CA GLY A 581 -11.49 0.23 -41.83
C GLY A 581 -10.64 -0.81 -42.58
N MET A 582 -10.65 -2.06 -42.13
CA MET A 582 -9.82 -3.12 -42.72
C MET A 582 -10.33 -3.57 -44.11
N MET A 583 -11.63 -3.39 -44.40
CA MET A 583 -12.19 -3.63 -45.73
C MET A 583 -11.77 -2.57 -46.77
N LEU A 584 -11.44 -1.34 -46.35
CA LEU A 584 -11.06 -0.28 -47.28
C LEU A 584 -9.61 -0.44 -47.74
N LEU A 585 -8.70 -0.89 -46.87
CA LEU A 585 -7.28 -1.05 -47.21
C LEU A 585 -7.02 -2.25 -48.14
N LEU A 586 -7.74 -3.36 -47.95
CA LEU A 586 -7.66 -4.52 -48.85
C LEU A 586 -8.33 -4.25 -50.21
N GLY A 587 -9.39 -3.44 -50.24
CA GLY A 587 -10.10 -3.05 -51.47
C GLY A 587 -9.30 -2.14 -52.42
N VAL A 588 -8.42 -1.28 -51.88
CA VAL A 588 -7.59 -0.37 -52.70
C VAL A 588 -6.43 -1.11 -53.38
N SER A 589 -5.95 -2.22 -52.79
CA SER A 589 -4.91 -3.07 -53.41
C SER A 589 -5.40 -3.82 -54.65
N ALA A 590 -6.69 -4.20 -54.70
CA ALA A 590 -7.28 -4.94 -55.81
C ALA A 590 -7.63 -4.04 -57.02
N ILE A 591 -7.97 -2.76 -56.78
CA ILE A 591 -8.29 -1.80 -57.86
C ILE A 591 -7.01 -1.22 -58.49
N GLY A 592 -5.92 -1.07 -57.72
CA GLY A 592 -4.61 -0.70 -58.23
C GLY A 592 -3.97 -1.75 -59.16
N TYR A 593 -4.28 -3.04 -58.95
CA TYR A 593 -3.73 -4.13 -59.75
C TYR A 593 -4.41 -4.31 -61.12
N LEU A 594 -5.65 -3.82 -61.31
CA LEU A 594 -6.39 -3.94 -62.56
C LEU A 594 -6.13 -2.78 -63.55
N ALA A 595 -5.67 -1.62 -63.08
CA ALA A 595 -5.42 -0.43 -63.91
C ALA A 595 -4.08 -0.45 -64.66
N VAL A 596 -3.16 -1.36 -64.33
CA VAL A 596 -1.82 -1.46 -64.95
C VAL A 596 -1.80 -2.35 -66.21
N ARG A 597 -2.87 -3.10 -66.53
CA ARG A 597 -2.91 -3.98 -67.73
C ARG A 597 -3.59 -3.42 -68.99
N TYR A 598 -4.06 -2.18 -69.02
CA TYR A 598 -4.77 -1.62 -70.20
C TYR A 598 -4.09 -0.45 -70.91
N ARG A 599 -2.80 -0.18 -70.67
CA ARG A 599 -2.10 0.94 -71.33
C ARG A 599 -0.70 0.60 -71.86
N ILE A 600 -0.56 -0.51 -72.59
CA ILE A 600 0.60 -0.75 -73.46
C ILE A 600 0.12 -1.41 -74.75
N ILE A 601 -0.40 -0.63 -75.72
CA ILE A 601 -0.16 -0.81 -77.17
C ILE A 601 -0.46 0.54 -77.85
N ARG A 602 0.55 1.32 -78.22
CA ARG A 602 0.55 2.17 -79.44
C ARG A 602 2.00 2.38 -79.94
N PRO A 603 2.18 2.54 -81.27
CA PRO A 603 3.41 2.21 -81.96
C PRO A 603 4.48 3.29 -81.87
N SER A 604 5.72 2.82 -81.96
CA SER A 604 6.98 3.54 -81.87
C SER A 604 7.34 4.35 -83.12
N ASN A 605 7.96 5.50 -82.83
CA ASN A 605 9.09 6.14 -83.51
C ASN A 605 8.88 6.84 -84.85
N LEU A 606 8.90 8.18 -84.77
CA LEU A 606 9.38 9.06 -85.83
C LEU A 606 10.36 10.07 -85.24
N ARG A 607 11.67 9.90 -85.47
CA ARG A 607 12.63 10.98 -85.72
C ARG A 607 13.77 10.46 -86.60
N ILE A 608 13.92 11.09 -87.76
CA ILE A 608 15.07 10.97 -88.68
C ILE A 608 15.95 12.20 -88.45
N LYS A 609 17.28 12.04 -88.39
CA LYS A 609 18.18 12.80 -89.27
C LYS A 609 19.62 12.26 -89.29
N ILE A 610 19.99 11.90 -90.52
CA ILE A 610 21.29 11.63 -91.19
C ILE A 610 22.11 10.48 -90.61
#